data_AF-A0AAW0A390-F1
#
_entry.id   AF-A0AAW0A390-F1
#
_cell.length_a   1.000
_cell.length_b   1.000
_cell.length_c   1.000
_cell.angle_alpha   90.00
_cell.angle_beta   90.00
_cell.angle_gamma   90.00
#
_symmetry.space_group_name_H-M   'P 1'
#
loop_
_entity.id
_entity.type
_entity.pdbx_description
1 polymer ?
#
loop_
_entity_poly.entity_id
_entity_poly.type
_entity_poly.pdbx_seq_one_letter_code
_entity_poly.pdbx_strand_id
1 'polypeptide(L)'
;MAPLGVGLAMIGFGLSKSFWVLLAFRCAQGAFNGNLGVAKTVMNEISDPTNVAEIFSYLQLMWSIGSTASPFMGGFLANAAVKWPDTLGRIKILRLHPYFLPCAVAGGVALAGFGFAVVGLRETLPSLKEHNNEQFESPPTETDPLLPAVSGSVDPTSDNLNSDTVNAEVTPSFSELFTPKVRIALLNHACLCFCDMAYHALIPLVYSTPISLGGLGLRPHDIGVIMGSCGIYNAIIQVLFGGRLIRYFGARRIFTSAFVAYFGVFATYPLLSILACRAGHVDAAVIMVLVCQLSSSCMMYFSFAATMLFIMDSAPNRRSLGSVTGLSQMVGTVFRGIAPSVASSLFAVSVKHNIVGGYLVYIILACISYGALRCTLMLPPRLSSDAESQDKNQCYIP
;
A
#
# COMPACT_ATOMS: atom_id res chain seq x y z
N MET A 1 -6.77 -12.82 -12.32
CA MET A 1 -8.05 -13.11 -11.65
C MET A 1 -8.46 -12.10 -10.57
N ALA A 2 -7.53 -11.51 -9.81
CA ALA A 2 -7.86 -10.56 -8.74
C ALA A 2 -8.74 -9.34 -9.18
N PRO A 3 -8.44 -8.61 -10.28
CA PRO A 3 -9.26 -7.44 -10.65
C PRO A 3 -10.69 -7.82 -11.11
N LEU A 4 -10.87 -9.03 -11.66
CA LEU A 4 -12.18 -9.60 -11.98
C LEU A 4 -13.03 -9.78 -10.71
N GLY A 5 -12.45 -10.42 -9.68
CA GLY A 5 -13.12 -10.64 -8.40
C GLY A 5 -13.48 -9.32 -7.69
N VAL A 6 -12.57 -8.36 -7.66
CA VAL A 6 -12.82 -7.02 -7.08
C VAL A 6 -13.92 -6.28 -7.86
N GLY A 7 -13.89 -6.34 -9.19
CA GLY A 7 -14.88 -5.69 -10.05
C GLY A 7 -16.29 -6.24 -9.85
N LEU A 8 -16.44 -7.57 -9.86
CA LEU A 8 -17.72 -8.24 -9.62
C LEU A 8 -18.24 -7.99 -8.20
N ALA A 9 -17.37 -8.06 -7.19
CA ALA A 9 -17.74 -7.78 -5.80
C ALA A 9 -18.14 -6.31 -5.60
N MET A 10 -17.53 -5.37 -6.31
CA MET A 10 -17.90 -3.95 -6.26
C MET A 10 -19.29 -3.69 -6.87
N ILE A 11 -19.61 -4.33 -8.00
CA ILE A 11 -20.94 -4.23 -8.61
C ILE A 11 -22.01 -4.84 -7.68
N GLY A 12 -21.71 -6.01 -7.12
CA GLY A 12 -22.58 -6.66 -6.12
C GLY A 12 -22.81 -5.81 -4.87
N PHE A 13 -21.77 -5.13 -4.38
CA PHE A 13 -21.86 -4.19 -3.27
C PHE A 13 -22.86 -3.05 -3.56
N GLY A 14 -22.80 -2.45 -4.76
CA GLY A 14 -23.71 -1.38 -5.16
C GLY A 14 -25.18 -1.79 -5.32
N LEU A 15 -25.44 -3.07 -5.61
CA LEU A 15 -26.79 -3.65 -5.74
C LEU A 15 -27.35 -4.17 -4.42
N SER A 16 -26.57 -4.18 -3.34
CA SER A 16 -27.03 -4.71 -2.07
C SER A 16 -27.89 -3.70 -1.30
N LYS A 17 -28.91 -4.21 -0.59
CA LYS A 17 -29.74 -3.45 0.37
C LYS A 17 -29.63 -3.94 1.81
N SER A 18 -28.98 -5.08 2.00
CA SER A 18 -28.84 -5.70 3.32
C SER A 18 -27.42 -5.46 3.83
N PHE A 19 -27.32 -5.09 5.11
CA PHE A 19 -26.04 -4.90 5.79
C PHE A 19 -25.14 -6.15 5.68
N TRP A 20 -25.70 -7.34 5.90
CA TRP A 20 -24.93 -8.59 5.85
C TRP A 20 -24.40 -8.90 4.45
N VAL A 21 -25.18 -8.60 3.42
CA VAL A 21 -24.77 -8.78 2.03
C VAL A 21 -23.70 -7.75 1.64
N LEU A 22 -23.83 -6.50 2.09
CA LEU A 22 -22.78 -5.47 1.93
C LEU A 22 -21.48 -5.90 2.60
N LEU A 23 -21.55 -6.45 3.81
CA LEU A 23 -20.41 -6.96 4.55
C LEU A 23 -19.75 -8.13 3.81
N ALA A 24 -20.54 -9.09 3.32
CA ALA A 24 -20.03 -10.22 2.53
C ALA A 24 -19.29 -9.75 1.28
N PHE A 25 -19.85 -8.80 0.52
CA PHE A 25 -19.17 -8.23 -0.64
C PHE A 25 -17.91 -7.44 -0.26
N ARG A 26 -17.89 -6.75 0.88
CA ARG A 26 -16.66 -6.09 1.38
C ARG A 26 -15.56 -7.08 1.74
N CYS A 27 -15.92 -8.19 2.39
CA CYS A 27 -14.99 -9.27 2.64
C CYS A 27 -14.46 -9.87 1.33
N ALA A 28 -15.34 -10.10 0.35
CA ALA A 28 -14.93 -10.58 -0.98
C ALA A 28 -13.98 -9.60 -1.69
N GLN A 29 -14.27 -8.30 -1.65
CA GLN A 29 -13.36 -7.26 -2.17
C GLN A 29 -11.99 -7.35 -1.50
N GLY A 30 -11.93 -7.55 -0.18
CA GLY A 30 -10.68 -7.74 0.56
C GLY A 30 -9.93 -9.01 0.13
N ALA A 31 -10.64 -10.13 0.03
CA ALA A 31 -10.06 -11.41 -0.39
C ALA A 31 -9.46 -11.35 -1.80
N PHE A 32 -10.13 -10.64 -2.73
CA PHE A 32 -9.63 -10.45 -4.09
C PHE A 32 -8.61 -9.31 -4.23
N ASN A 33 -8.31 -8.54 -3.17
CA ASN A 33 -7.36 -7.43 -3.19
C ASN A 33 -5.89 -7.87 -3.03
N GLY A 34 -5.53 -9.08 -3.45
CA GLY A 34 -4.16 -9.60 -3.44
C GLY A 34 -3.27 -9.09 -4.60
N ASN A 35 -3.84 -8.36 -5.55
CA ASN A 35 -3.16 -7.95 -6.79
C ASN A 35 -1.91 -7.10 -6.55
N LEU A 36 -1.90 -6.31 -5.47
CA LEU A 36 -0.81 -5.40 -5.19
C LEU A 36 0.51 -6.13 -4.90
N GLY A 37 0.45 -7.34 -4.33
CA GLY A 37 1.64 -8.17 -4.10
C GLY A 37 2.22 -8.72 -5.40
N VAL A 38 1.35 -9.28 -6.27
CA VAL A 38 1.76 -9.84 -7.56
C VAL A 38 2.33 -8.76 -8.48
N ALA A 39 1.65 -7.61 -8.58
CA ALA A 39 2.13 -6.49 -9.41
C ALA A 39 3.53 -6.01 -9.00
N LYS A 40 3.80 -5.97 -7.69
CA LYS A 40 5.11 -5.62 -7.14
C LYS A 40 6.19 -6.63 -7.52
N THR A 41 5.88 -7.93 -7.45
CA THR A 41 6.82 -8.99 -7.85
C THR A 41 7.12 -8.92 -9.34
N VAL A 42 6.08 -8.81 -10.18
CA VAL A 42 6.26 -8.68 -11.64
C VAL A 42 7.07 -7.43 -11.99
N MET A 43 6.78 -6.30 -11.34
CA MET A 43 7.56 -5.07 -11.53
C MET A 43 9.02 -5.27 -11.16
N ASN A 44 9.31 -5.97 -10.06
CA ASN A 44 10.69 -6.24 -9.67
C ASN A 44 11.41 -7.15 -10.67
N GLU A 45 10.74 -8.18 -11.20
CA GLU A 45 11.31 -9.12 -12.16
C GLU A 45 11.70 -8.46 -13.49
N ILE A 46 10.93 -7.46 -13.94
CA ILE A 46 11.24 -6.67 -15.14
C ILE A 46 12.16 -5.47 -14.87
N SER A 47 12.49 -5.22 -13.60
CA SER A 47 13.34 -4.09 -13.20
C SER A 47 14.81 -4.49 -13.12
N ASP A 48 15.66 -3.55 -13.49
CA ASP A 48 17.10 -3.56 -13.25
C ASP A 48 17.46 -2.62 -12.09
N PRO A 49 18.62 -2.78 -11.44
CA PRO A 49 19.07 -1.88 -10.36
C PRO A 49 19.06 -0.39 -10.74
N THR A 50 19.21 -0.08 -12.04
CA THR A 50 19.21 1.29 -12.58
C THR A 50 17.81 1.90 -12.66
N ASN A 51 16.76 1.10 -12.89
CA ASN A 51 15.39 1.57 -13.14
C ASN A 51 14.38 1.21 -12.04
N VAL A 52 14.74 0.32 -11.11
CA VAL A 52 13.86 -0.20 -10.05
C VAL A 52 13.20 0.92 -9.23
N ALA A 53 13.96 1.94 -8.84
CA ALA A 53 13.45 3.08 -8.08
C ALA A 53 12.38 3.89 -8.85
N GLU A 54 12.53 3.98 -10.17
CA GLU A 54 11.59 4.68 -11.04
C GLU A 54 10.31 3.87 -11.23
N ILE A 55 10.44 2.56 -11.45
CA ILE A 55 9.29 1.65 -11.57
C ILE A 55 8.46 1.64 -10.28
N PHE A 56 9.08 1.59 -9.11
CA PHE A 56 8.36 1.68 -7.83
C PHE A 56 7.69 3.04 -7.58
N SER A 57 8.25 4.11 -8.15
CA SER A 57 7.61 5.43 -8.07
C SER A 57 6.31 5.48 -8.89
N TYR A 58 6.25 4.79 -10.03
CA TYR A 58 5.02 4.68 -10.82
C TYR A 58 3.90 3.93 -10.08
N LEU A 59 4.24 2.94 -9.25
CA LEU A 59 3.24 2.23 -8.44
C LEU A 59 2.53 3.17 -7.46
N GLN A 60 3.28 4.06 -6.80
CA GLN A 60 2.70 5.05 -5.88
C GLN A 60 1.97 6.18 -6.62
N LEU A 61 2.47 6.55 -7.79
CA LEU A 61 1.76 7.50 -8.65
C LEU A 61 0.36 7.00 -8.99
N MET A 62 0.22 5.73 -9.39
CA MET A 62 -1.10 5.14 -9.68
C MET A 62 -2.02 5.14 -8.45
N TRP A 63 -1.48 4.86 -7.26
CA TRP A 63 -2.23 4.96 -6.01
C TRP A 63 -2.76 6.38 -5.78
N SER A 64 -1.93 7.39 -6.04
CA SER A 64 -2.29 8.81 -5.86
C SER A 64 -3.31 9.31 -6.87
N ILE A 65 -3.22 8.86 -8.12
CA ILE A 65 -4.25 9.13 -9.13
C ILE A 65 -5.58 8.50 -8.71
N GLY A 66 -5.55 7.25 -8.24
CA GLY A 66 -6.75 6.56 -7.75
C GLY A 66 -7.36 7.20 -6.50
N SER A 67 -6.54 7.56 -5.51
CA SER A 67 -6.99 8.22 -4.27
C SER A 67 -7.53 9.62 -4.53
N THR A 68 -7.00 10.31 -5.54
CA THR A 68 -7.51 11.63 -5.97
C THR A 68 -8.80 11.49 -6.78
N ALA A 69 -8.86 10.59 -7.76
CA ALA A 69 -10.03 10.43 -8.62
C ALA A 69 -11.25 9.84 -7.87
N SER A 70 -11.01 8.99 -6.86
CA SER A 70 -12.08 8.24 -6.20
C SER A 70 -13.13 9.10 -5.47
N PRO A 71 -12.81 10.17 -4.71
CA PRO A 71 -13.82 10.99 -4.04
C PRO A 71 -14.57 11.88 -5.04
N PHE A 72 -13.92 12.34 -6.11
CA PHE A 72 -14.59 13.07 -7.19
C PHE A 72 -15.63 12.19 -7.88
N MET A 73 -15.24 10.98 -8.30
CA MET A 73 -16.15 10.04 -8.96
C MET A 73 -17.25 9.57 -8.00
N GLY A 74 -16.90 9.23 -6.76
CA GLY A 74 -17.85 8.78 -5.74
C GLY A 74 -18.89 9.84 -5.37
N GLY A 75 -18.45 11.07 -5.13
CA GLY A 75 -19.33 12.19 -4.77
C GLY A 75 -20.14 12.74 -5.95
N PHE A 76 -19.56 12.76 -7.15
CA PHE A 76 -20.25 13.26 -8.35
C PHE A 76 -21.36 12.31 -8.79
N LEU A 77 -21.11 11.00 -8.77
CA LEU A 77 -22.04 9.96 -9.21
C LEU A 77 -23.01 9.48 -8.13
N ALA A 78 -22.78 9.82 -6.86
CA ALA A 78 -23.72 9.52 -5.78
C ALA A 78 -25.07 10.23 -6.02
N ASN A 79 -26.17 9.54 -5.70
CA ASN A 79 -27.53 10.06 -5.85
C ASN A 79 -27.85 10.56 -7.27
N ALA A 80 -27.30 9.91 -8.30
CA ALA A 80 -27.47 10.28 -9.70
C ALA A 80 -28.93 10.45 -10.14
N ALA A 81 -29.84 9.62 -9.60
CA ALA A 81 -31.27 9.70 -9.94
C ALA A 81 -31.96 10.99 -9.45
N VAL A 82 -31.45 11.59 -8.36
CA VAL A 82 -31.94 12.88 -7.83
C VAL A 82 -31.26 14.04 -8.56
N LYS A 83 -29.97 13.89 -8.87
CA LYS A 83 -29.15 14.93 -9.51
C LYS A 83 -29.49 15.16 -10.98
N TRP A 84 -29.87 14.09 -11.70
CA TRP A 84 -30.25 14.13 -13.11
C TRP A 84 -31.63 13.48 -13.32
N PRO A 85 -32.71 14.18 -12.95
CA PRO A 85 -34.07 13.62 -12.96
C PRO A 85 -34.55 13.23 -14.37
N ASP A 86 -34.16 14.00 -15.40
CA ASP A 86 -34.65 13.81 -16.77
C ASP A 86 -34.00 12.63 -17.52
N THR A 87 -32.75 12.30 -17.20
CA THR A 87 -31.98 11.26 -17.90
C THR A 87 -31.86 9.99 -17.04
N LEU A 88 -31.02 10.03 -16.00
CA LEU A 88 -30.70 8.89 -15.14
C LEU A 88 -31.80 8.62 -14.10
N GLY A 89 -32.60 9.64 -13.80
CA GLY A 89 -33.77 9.53 -12.94
C GLY A 89 -34.86 8.63 -13.51
N ARG A 90 -34.90 8.33 -14.81
CA ARG A 90 -35.92 7.41 -15.38
C ARG A 90 -35.63 5.93 -15.08
N ILE A 91 -34.41 5.60 -14.69
CA ILE A 91 -33.97 4.22 -14.52
C ILE A 91 -34.33 3.73 -13.10
N LYS A 92 -35.20 2.73 -13.01
CA LYS A 92 -35.69 2.18 -11.71
C LYS A 92 -34.56 1.70 -10.80
N ILE A 93 -33.50 1.08 -11.35
CA ILE A 93 -32.38 0.58 -10.55
C ILE A 93 -31.60 1.71 -9.87
N LEU A 94 -31.44 2.87 -10.52
CA LEU A 94 -30.69 4.01 -9.99
C LEU A 94 -31.48 4.77 -8.92
N ARG A 95 -32.82 4.74 -8.99
CA ARG A 95 -33.67 5.22 -7.89
C ARG A 95 -33.61 4.30 -6.69
N LEU A 96 -33.62 3.00 -6.93
CA LEU A 96 -33.66 1.97 -5.89
C LEU A 96 -32.30 1.76 -5.20
N HIS A 97 -31.20 2.06 -5.91
CA HIS A 97 -29.83 1.95 -5.43
C HIS A 97 -29.05 3.25 -5.73
N PRO A 98 -29.09 4.25 -4.83
CA PRO A 98 -28.48 5.56 -5.06
C PRO A 98 -26.95 5.54 -5.21
N TYR A 99 -26.30 4.49 -4.71
CA TYR A 99 -24.85 4.28 -4.76
C TYR A 99 -24.42 3.23 -5.79
N PHE A 100 -25.34 2.69 -6.59
CA PHE A 100 -25.00 1.70 -7.61
C PHE A 100 -24.08 2.28 -8.69
N LEU A 101 -24.36 3.50 -9.15
CA LEU A 101 -23.59 4.14 -10.23
C LEU A 101 -22.09 4.32 -9.92
N PRO A 102 -21.68 4.91 -8.78
CA PRO A 102 -20.25 5.00 -8.44
C PRO A 102 -19.60 3.62 -8.29
N CYS A 103 -20.31 2.63 -7.75
CA CYS A 103 -19.82 1.25 -7.64
C CYS A 103 -19.68 0.56 -9.00
N ALA A 104 -20.62 0.76 -9.91
CA ALA A 104 -20.59 0.20 -11.26
C ALA A 104 -19.43 0.77 -12.08
N VAL A 105 -19.18 2.08 -11.98
CA VAL A 105 -18.04 2.70 -12.65
C VAL A 105 -16.72 2.20 -12.06
N ALA A 106 -16.58 2.14 -10.73
CA ALA A 106 -15.37 1.61 -10.10
C ALA A 106 -15.13 0.13 -10.46
N GLY A 107 -16.18 -0.69 -10.47
CA GLY A 107 -16.11 -2.08 -10.90
C GLY A 107 -15.74 -2.21 -12.38
N GLY A 108 -16.31 -1.36 -13.24
CA GLY A 108 -16.01 -1.30 -14.67
C GLY A 108 -14.54 -0.98 -14.95
N VAL A 109 -13.95 -0.02 -14.23
CA VAL A 109 -12.51 0.28 -14.32
C VAL A 109 -11.66 -0.94 -13.96
N ALA A 110 -12.02 -1.67 -12.90
CA ALA A 110 -11.31 -2.89 -12.51
C ALA A 110 -11.43 -4.01 -13.58
N LEU A 111 -12.62 -4.18 -14.16
CA LEU A 111 -12.86 -5.16 -15.23
C LEU A 111 -12.14 -4.78 -16.54
N ALA A 112 -12.10 -3.50 -16.88
CA ALA A 112 -11.32 -3.01 -18.01
C ALA A 112 -9.82 -3.30 -17.80
N GLY A 113 -9.30 -3.01 -16.60
CA GLY A 113 -7.94 -3.37 -16.22
C GLY A 113 -7.65 -4.87 -16.33
N PHE A 114 -8.61 -5.72 -15.96
CA PHE A 114 -8.50 -7.17 -16.19
C PHE A 114 -8.44 -7.52 -17.68
N GLY A 115 -9.30 -6.92 -18.51
CA GLY A 115 -9.27 -7.14 -19.96
C GLY A 115 -7.93 -6.74 -20.59
N PHE A 116 -7.40 -5.57 -20.21
CA PHE A 116 -6.06 -5.14 -20.62
C PHE A 116 -4.97 -6.09 -20.15
N ALA A 117 -5.08 -6.62 -18.93
CA ALA A 117 -4.11 -7.58 -18.41
C ALA A 117 -4.14 -8.90 -19.18
N VAL A 118 -5.31 -9.44 -19.50
CA VAL A 118 -5.46 -10.70 -20.25
C VAL A 118 -4.91 -10.59 -21.67
N VAL A 119 -5.11 -9.45 -22.33
CA VAL A 119 -4.63 -9.24 -23.71
C VAL A 119 -3.15 -8.82 -23.74
N GLY A 120 -2.70 -8.05 -22.75
CA GLY A 120 -1.43 -7.34 -22.77
C GLY A 120 -0.30 -7.95 -21.95
N LEU A 121 -0.57 -8.71 -20.87
CA LEU A 121 0.50 -9.38 -20.13
C LEU A 121 0.87 -10.70 -20.82
N ARG A 122 2.07 -10.73 -21.42
CA ARG A 122 2.77 -11.98 -21.71
C ARG A 122 3.40 -12.50 -20.42
N GLU A 123 3.50 -13.82 -20.28
CA GLU A 123 4.11 -14.48 -19.13
C GLU A 123 5.51 -13.90 -18.86
N THR A 124 5.69 -13.33 -17.67
CA THR A 124 6.91 -12.63 -17.29
C THR A 124 7.93 -13.56 -16.64
N LEU A 125 7.48 -14.63 -15.98
CA LEU A 125 8.35 -15.48 -15.17
C LEU A 125 9.29 -16.32 -16.07
N PRO A 126 10.62 -16.14 -15.99
CA PRO A 126 11.57 -16.88 -16.83
C PRO A 126 11.49 -18.40 -16.62
N SER A 127 11.27 -18.85 -15.39
CA SER A 127 11.20 -20.29 -15.06
C SER A 127 9.94 -20.97 -15.59
N LEU A 128 8.82 -20.27 -15.73
CA LEU A 128 7.63 -20.82 -16.41
C LEU A 128 7.74 -20.72 -17.93
N LYS A 129 8.52 -19.76 -18.44
CA LYS A 129 8.84 -19.66 -19.86
C LYS A 129 9.76 -20.79 -20.32
N GLU A 130 10.73 -21.18 -19.50
CA GLU A 130 11.57 -22.36 -19.71
C GLU A 130 10.74 -23.64 -19.59
N HIS A 131 9.93 -23.81 -18.55
CA HIS A 131 9.11 -25.02 -18.37
C HIS A 131 8.04 -25.21 -19.47
N ASN A 132 7.42 -24.13 -19.96
CA ASN A 132 6.50 -24.19 -21.10
C ASN A 132 7.22 -24.52 -22.43
N ASN A 133 8.48 -24.12 -22.58
CA ASN A 133 9.29 -24.51 -23.75
C ASN A 133 9.72 -25.98 -23.65
N GLU A 134 10.10 -26.46 -22.46
CA GLU A 134 10.48 -27.86 -22.21
C GLU A 134 9.30 -28.83 -22.39
N GLN A 135 8.09 -28.44 -21.97
CA GLN A 135 6.86 -29.22 -22.22
C GLN A 135 6.45 -29.25 -23.70
N PHE A 136 6.95 -28.34 -24.53
CA PHE A 136 6.66 -28.33 -25.97
C PHE A 136 7.63 -29.21 -26.77
N GLU A 137 8.79 -29.56 -26.22
CA GLU A 137 9.80 -30.42 -26.87
C GLU A 137 9.71 -31.91 -26.50
N SER A 138 8.88 -32.29 -25.53
CA SER A 138 8.73 -33.69 -25.11
C SER A 138 7.30 -34.23 -25.32
N PRO A 139 7.10 -35.36 -26.02
CA PRO A 139 5.77 -35.93 -26.22
C PRO A 139 5.20 -36.44 -24.89
N PRO A 140 3.87 -36.32 -24.67
CA PRO A 140 3.29 -36.55 -23.35
C PRO A 140 3.30 -38.05 -23.03
N THR A 141 4.09 -38.44 -22.03
CA THR A 141 3.95 -39.74 -21.38
C THR A 141 3.36 -39.49 -19.99
N GLU A 142 2.05 -39.73 -19.87
CA GLU A 142 1.31 -39.68 -18.60
C GLU A 142 1.76 -40.80 -17.66
N THR A 143 2.84 -40.62 -16.91
CA THR A 143 3.09 -41.40 -15.67
C THR A 143 4.14 -40.70 -14.82
N ASP A 144 3.76 -39.65 -14.09
CA ASP A 144 4.51 -39.22 -12.91
C ASP A 144 3.58 -39.16 -11.70
N PRO A 145 3.89 -39.86 -10.59
CA PRO A 145 3.02 -39.94 -9.42
C PRO A 145 3.10 -38.67 -8.56
N LEU A 146 1.94 -38.21 -8.10
CA LEU A 146 1.69 -36.95 -7.38
C LEU A 146 2.18 -36.88 -5.92
N LEU A 147 2.91 -37.88 -5.41
CA LEU A 147 3.45 -37.89 -4.04
C LEU A 147 4.83 -38.58 -4.00
N PRO A 148 5.84 -38.02 -3.31
CA PRO A 148 7.11 -38.73 -3.11
C PRO A 148 6.90 -39.84 -2.09
N ALA A 149 7.07 -41.10 -2.52
CA ALA A 149 7.10 -42.25 -1.62
C ALA A 149 8.40 -42.22 -0.81
N VAL A 150 8.30 -41.82 0.46
CA VAL A 150 9.34 -42.10 1.45
C VAL A 150 9.25 -43.58 1.79
N SER A 151 10.26 -44.35 1.40
CA SER A 151 10.52 -45.68 1.94
C SER A 151 12.02 -45.90 1.95
N GLY A 152 12.59 -45.92 3.15
CA GLY A 152 13.98 -46.24 3.36
C GLY A 152 14.22 -47.75 3.32
N SER A 153 15.33 -48.14 2.72
CA SER A 153 16.15 -49.30 3.11
C SER A 153 17.49 -49.20 2.39
N VAL A 154 18.56 -49.27 3.19
CA VAL A 154 19.97 -49.25 2.81
C VAL A 154 20.35 -50.56 2.12
N ASP A 155 21.12 -50.51 1.02
CA ASP A 155 22.36 -51.31 0.87
C ASP A 155 23.26 -50.82 -0.28
N PRO A 156 24.59 -51.05 -0.19
CA PRO A 156 25.63 -50.35 -0.94
C PRO A 156 26.13 -51.14 -2.16
N THR A 157 26.49 -50.47 -3.25
CA THR A 157 27.66 -50.73 -4.13
C THR A 157 27.53 -49.99 -5.46
N SER A 158 28.70 -49.65 -6.01
CA SER A 158 29.03 -49.15 -7.35
C SER A 158 29.24 -47.64 -7.52
N ASP A 159 30.51 -47.36 -7.82
CA ASP A 159 31.22 -46.10 -7.97
C ASP A 159 30.81 -45.27 -9.20
N ASN A 160 30.87 -43.94 -8.99
CA ASN A 160 31.32 -42.87 -9.89
C ASN A 160 30.83 -42.84 -11.35
N LEU A 161 30.08 -41.79 -11.71
CA LEU A 161 30.57 -40.68 -12.56
C LEU A 161 29.46 -39.63 -12.83
N ASN A 162 29.87 -38.36 -12.72
CA ASN A 162 29.22 -37.11 -13.15
C ASN A 162 28.12 -36.54 -12.25
N SER A 163 28.62 -35.86 -11.22
CA SER A 163 28.08 -34.63 -10.65
C SER A 163 27.75 -33.60 -11.73
N ASP A 164 26.48 -33.50 -12.10
CA ASP A 164 25.82 -32.26 -12.51
C ASP A 164 24.33 -32.43 -12.20
N THR A 165 24.02 -32.73 -10.93
CA THR A 165 22.69 -32.46 -10.39
C THR A 165 22.52 -30.95 -10.44
N VAL A 166 21.81 -30.47 -11.46
CA VAL A 166 21.15 -29.17 -11.46
C VAL A 166 20.52 -29.04 -10.09
N ASN A 167 21.09 -28.18 -9.25
CA ASN A 167 20.54 -27.88 -7.94
C ASN A 167 19.14 -27.31 -8.18
N ALA A 168 18.14 -28.18 -8.10
CA ALA A 168 16.76 -27.77 -7.89
C ALA A 168 16.75 -27.10 -6.51
N GLU A 169 17.14 -25.82 -6.47
CA GLU A 169 17.10 -25.01 -5.26
C GLU A 169 15.69 -25.08 -4.70
N VAL A 170 15.57 -25.86 -3.63
CA VAL A 170 14.34 -26.11 -2.88
C VAL A 170 13.72 -24.76 -2.55
N THR A 171 12.43 -24.58 -2.89
CA THR A 171 11.69 -23.37 -2.47
C THR A 171 11.80 -23.26 -0.95
N PRO A 172 12.38 -22.18 -0.41
CA PRO A 172 12.61 -22.06 1.03
C PRO A 172 11.28 -22.16 1.77
N SER A 173 11.28 -22.93 2.85
CA SER A 173 10.11 -23.11 3.71
C SER A 173 9.67 -21.75 4.30
N PHE A 174 8.38 -21.60 4.61
CA PHE A 174 7.83 -20.34 5.15
C PHE A 174 8.60 -19.82 6.39
N SER A 175 9.13 -20.72 7.21
CA SER A 175 9.94 -20.37 8.38
C SER A 175 11.34 -19.83 8.02
N GLU A 176 11.89 -20.27 6.89
CA GLU A 176 13.21 -19.86 6.39
C GLU A 176 13.17 -18.46 5.75
N LEU A 177 11.98 -17.99 5.37
CA LEU A 177 11.77 -16.62 4.89
C LEU A 177 11.96 -15.56 5.98
N PHE A 178 11.87 -15.92 7.26
CA PHE A 178 12.02 -15.00 8.39
C PHE A 178 13.48 -14.70 8.73
N THR A 179 14.27 -14.33 7.73
CA THR A 179 15.63 -13.86 7.94
C THR A 179 15.63 -12.57 8.78
N PRO A 180 16.72 -12.25 9.51
CA PRO A 180 16.85 -10.99 10.23
C PRO A 180 16.56 -9.75 9.38
N LYS A 181 17.00 -9.74 8.12
CA LYS A 181 16.74 -8.64 7.17
C LYS A 181 15.25 -8.49 6.87
N VAL A 182 14.57 -9.60 6.52
CA VAL A 182 13.13 -9.61 6.25
C VAL A 182 12.33 -9.16 7.47
N ARG A 183 12.68 -9.62 8.68
CA ARG A 183 12.00 -9.20 9.92
C ARG A 183 12.08 -7.70 10.16
N ILE A 184 13.25 -7.09 9.97
CA ILE A 184 13.43 -5.63 10.14
C ILE A 184 12.63 -4.86 9.08
N ALA A 185 12.63 -5.32 7.83
CA ALA A 185 11.84 -4.70 6.75
C ALA A 185 10.33 -4.80 7.01
N LEU A 186 9.84 -5.97 7.45
CA LEU A 186 8.44 -6.19 7.81
C LEU A 186 8.01 -5.34 8.99
N LEU A 187 8.84 -5.22 10.03
CA LEU A 187 8.55 -4.36 11.19
C LEU A 187 8.42 -2.89 10.77
N ASN A 188 9.36 -2.38 9.96
CA ASN A 188 9.29 -1.03 9.45
C ASN A 188 8.06 -0.80 8.56
N HIS A 189 7.67 -1.80 7.74
CA HIS A 189 6.45 -1.75 6.95
C HIS A 189 5.18 -1.71 7.80
N ALA A 190 5.13 -2.51 8.88
CA ALA A 190 4.03 -2.51 9.84
C ALA A 190 3.86 -1.14 10.49
N CYS A 191 4.95 -0.55 10.99
CA CYS A 191 4.94 0.77 11.60
C CYS A 191 4.49 1.85 10.60
N LEU A 192 4.98 1.80 9.36
CA LEU A 192 4.55 2.73 8.32
C LEU A 192 3.04 2.62 8.07
N CYS A 193 2.53 1.41 7.86
CA CYS A 193 1.11 1.17 7.60
C CYS A 193 0.22 1.64 8.75
N PHE A 194 0.67 1.46 9.99
CA PHE A 194 -0.04 1.92 11.17
C PHE A 194 -0.10 3.45 11.22
N CYS A 195 1.04 4.13 11.09
CA CYS A 195 1.11 5.58 11.15
C CYS A 195 0.32 6.24 10.01
N ASP A 196 0.43 5.69 8.80
CA ASP A 196 -0.29 6.14 7.61
C ASP A 196 -1.81 6.08 7.79
N MET A 197 -2.34 4.94 8.25
CA MET A 197 -3.79 4.78 8.42
C MET A 197 -4.32 5.51 9.66
N ALA A 198 -3.52 5.64 10.72
CA ALA A 198 -3.86 6.50 11.85
C ALA A 198 -3.97 7.97 11.41
N TYR A 199 -3.03 8.43 10.58
CA TYR A 199 -3.07 9.77 10.00
C TYR A 199 -4.33 9.99 9.16
N HIS A 200 -4.63 9.11 8.21
CA HIS A 200 -5.81 9.23 7.34
C HIS A 200 -7.14 9.15 8.11
N ALA A 201 -7.21 8.39 9.20
CA ALA A 201 -8.40 8.34 10.06
C ALA A 201 -8.59 9.64 10.84
N LEU A 202 -7.49 10.26 11.31
CA LEU A 202 -7.55 11.45 12.16
C LEU A 202 -7.87 12.73 11.39
N ILE A 203 -7.40 12.92 10.15
CA ILE A 203 -7.65 14.16 9.39
C ILE A 203 -9.13 14.56 9.39
N PRO A 204 -10.07 13.75 8.83
CA PRO A 204 -11.47 14.16 8.76
C PRO A 204 -12.10 14.24 10.16
N LEU A 205 -11.65 13.40 11.10
CA LEU A 205 -12.17 13.38 12.47
C LEU A 205 -11.84 14.67 13.22
N VAL A 206 -10.58 15.11 13.18
CA VAL A 206 -10.12 16.35 13.83
C VAL A 206 -10.70 17.58 13.13
N TYR A 207 -10.74 17.58 11.80
CA TYR A 207 -11.23 18.72 11.04
C TYR A 207 -12.73 18.94 11.22
N SER A 208 -13.52 17.88 11.38
CA SER A 208 -14.97 17.97 11.62
C SER A 208 -15.34 18.23 13.08
N THR A 209 -14.46 17.91 14.04
CA THR A 209 -14.74 18.11 15.47
C THR A 209 -14.92 19.60 15.80
N PRO A 210 -15.89 20.00 16.63
CA PRO A 210 -16.09 21.40 17.00
C PRO A 210 -14.87 22.05 17.64
N ILE A 211 -14.73 23.37 17.46
CA ILE A 211 -13.63 24.17 18.02
C ILE A 211 -13.57 24.07 19.55
N SER A 212 -14.73 23.97 20.22
CA SER A 212 -14.82 23.80 21.68
C SER A 212 -14.22 22.50 22.20
N LEU A 213 -14.11 21.48 21.36
CA LEU A 213 -13.54 20.16 21.70
C LEU A 213 -12.12 19.97 21.12
N GLY A 214 -11.52 21.05 20.59
CA GLY A 214 -10.17 21.03 20.04
C GLY A 214 -10.06 20.56 18.59
N GLY A 215 -11.14 20.67 17.80
CA GLY A 215 -11.13 20.49 16.35
C GLY A 215 -11.22 21.81 15.59
N LEU A 216 -11.49 21.75 14.27
CA LEU A 216 -11.62 22.94 13.42
C LEU A 216 -13.09 23.30 13.10
N GLY A 217 -14.05 22.41 13.35
CA GLY A 217 -15.47 22.62 13.04
C GLY A 217 -15.76 22.79 11.54
N LEU A 218 -14.91 22.28 10.66
CA LEU A 218 -15.06 22.41 9.21
C LEU A 218 -16.24 21.57 8.69
N ARG A 219 -16.94 22.11 7.70
CA ARG A 219 -18.04 21.40 7.03
C ARG A 219 -17.47 20.26 6.19
N PRO A 220 -18.21 19.15 6.00
CA PRO A 220 -17.74 18.02 5.17
C PRO A 220 -17.32 18.42 3.75
N HIS A 221 -17.98 19.42 3.17
CA HIS A 221 -17.61 20.00 1.88
C HIS A 221 -16.19 20.59 1.90
N ASP A 222 -15.87 21.40 2.91
CA ASP A 222 -14.58 22.09 3.00
C ASP A 222 -13.44 21.09 3.26
N ILE A 223 -13.71 20.07 4.08
CA ILE A 223 -12.79 18.92 4.28
C ILE A 223 -12.53 18.21 2.94
N GLY A 224 -13.59 17.96 2.16
CA GLY A 224 -13.48 17.34 0.84
C GLY A 224 -12.63 18.15 -0.14
N VAL A 225 -12.79 19.47 -0.17
CA VAL A 225 -11.97 20.38 -1.00
C VAL A 225 -10.50 20.37 -0.56
N ILE A 226 -10.24 20.39 0.75
CA ILE A 226 -8.87 20.33 1.31
C ILE A 226 -8.20 18.99 0.95
N MET A 227 -8.88 17.86 1.18
CA MET A 227 -8.34 16.54 0.87
C MET A 227 -8.17 16.32 -0.63
N GLY A 228 -9.12 16.80 -1.44
CA GLY A 228 -9.05 16.72 -2.91
C GLY A 228 -7.90 17.54 -3.48
N SER A 229 -7.71 18.78 -3.02
CA SER A 229 -6.58 19.63 -3.45
C SER A 229 -5.23 19.07 -3.01
N CYS A 230 -5.14 18.51 -1.79
CA CYS A 230 -3.96 17.81 -1.30
C CYS A 230 -3.63 16.56 -2.16
N GLY A 231 -4.65 15.79 -2.57
CA GLY A 231 -4.47 14.65 -3.49
C GLY A 231 -3.85 15.06 -4.83
N ILE A 232 -4.38 16.12 -5.45
CA ILE A 232 -3.85 16.66 -6.71
C ILE A 232 -2.41 17.14 -6.53
N TYR A 233 -2.12 17.88 -5.47
CA TYR A 233 -0.76 18.32 -5.13
C TYR A 233 0.20 17.12 -4.98
N ASN A 234 -0.17 16.12 -4.19
CA ASN A 234 0.64 14.92 -3.99
C ASN A 234 0.87 14.16 -5.30
N ALA A 235 -0.14 14.06 -6.17
CA ALA A 235 0.00 13.44 -7.48
C ALA A 235 1.01 14.20 -8.35
N ILE A 236 0.93 15.52 -8.42
CA ILE A 236 1.86 16.36 -9.19
C ILE A 236 3.30 16.17 -8.70
N ILE A 237 3.52 16.23 -7.38
CA ILE A 237 4.87 16.05 -6.82
C ILE A 237 5.39 14.63 -7.09
N GLN A 238 4.55 13.60 -7.02
CA GLN A 238 4.95 12.24 -7.36
C GLN A 238 5.33 12.07 -8.83
N VAL A 239 4.59 12.68 -9.76
CA VAL A 239 4.95 12.67 -11.20
C VAL A 239 6.28 13.35 -11.43
N LEU A 240 6.49 14.53 -10.85
CA LEU A 240 7.66 15.36 -11.16
C LEU A 240 8.94 14.89 -10.45
N PHE A 241 8.82 14.39 -9.22
CA PHE A 241 9.95 14.14 -8.33
C PHE A 241 10.11 12.68 -7.92
N GLY A 242 9.16 11.78 -8.19
CA GLY A 242 9.16 10.44 -7.58
C GLY A 242 10.44 9.62 -7.76
N GLY A 243 10.79 9.27 -9.01
CA GLY A 243 12.02 8.52 -9.28
C GLY A 243 13.29 9.30 -8.93
N ARG A 244 13.27 10.63 -9.07
CA ARG A 244 14.42 11.50 -8.79
C ARG A 244 14.76 11.57 -7.31
N LEU A 245 13.74 11.68 -6.45
CA LEU A 245 13.93 11.80 -5.01
C LEU A 245 14.58 10.52 -4.47
N ILE A 246 14.08 9.36 -4.88
CA ILE A 246 14.59 8.05 -4.43
C ILE A 246 16.04 7.83 -4.87
N ARG A 247 16.36 8.15 -6.14
CA ARG A 247 17.75 8.05 -6.64
C ARG A 247 18.70 9.02 -5.95
N TYR A 248 18.27 10.27 -5.70
CA TYR A 248 19.17 11.32 -5.19
C TYR A 248 19.38 11.25 -3.66
N PHE A 249 18.30 11.10 -2.90
CA PHE A 249 18.39 11.07 -1.44
C PHE A 249 18.68 9.66 -0.89
N GLY A 250 18.39 8.62 -1.68
CA GLY A 250 18.46 7.23 -1.26
C GLY A 250 17.24 6.79 -0.44
N ALA A 251 16.91 5.50 -0.54
CA ALA A 251 15.70 4.93 0.07
C ALA A 251 15.65 5.13 1.60
N ARG A 252 16.77 4.96 2.31
CA ARG A 252 16.82 5.11 3.78
C ARG A 252 16.51 6.54 4.22
N ARG A 253 17.04 7.55 3.53
CA ARG A 253 16.81 8.96 3.93
C ARG A 253 15.37 9.38 3.71
N ILE A 254 14.75 8.96 2.60
CA ILE A 254 13.32 9.18 2.35
C ILE A 254 12.46 8.51 3.41
N PHE A 255 12.79 7.27 3.75
CA PHE A 255 12.05 6.55 4.76
C PHE A 255 12.20 7.19 6.15
N THR A 256 13.39 7.68 6.49
CA THR A 256 13.66 8.43 7.72
C THR A 256 12.93 9.78 7.75
N SER A 257 12.99 10.54 6.66
CA SER A 257 12.31 11.85 6.55
C SER A 257 10.80 11.70 6.65
N ALA A 258 10.24 10.59 6.18
CA ALA A 258 8.81 10.30 6.32
C ALA A 258 8.39 10.11 7.79
N PHE A 259 9.15 9.38 8.61
CA PHE A 259 8.83 9.26 10.04
C PHE A 259 9.03 10.58 10.81
N VAL A 260 10.01 11.40 10.41
CA VAL A 260 10.14 12.77 10.93
C VAL A 260 8.91 13.60 10.54
N ALA A 261 8.41 13.46 9.31
CA ALA A 261 7.18 14.12 8.87
C ALA A 261 5.94 13.62 9.65
N TYR A 262 5.81 12.30 9.91
CA TYR A 262 4.73 11.77 10.75
C TYR A 262 4.76 12.34 12.16
N PHE A 263 5.94 12.36 12.78
CA PHE A 263 6.13 12.97 14.10
C PHE A 263 5.71 14.45 14.10
N GLY A 264 6.20 15.22 13.11
CA GLY A 264 5.84 16.63 12.94
C GLY A 264 4.34 16.84 12.76
N VAL A 265 3.71 16.06 11.89
CA VAL A 265 2.26 16.14 11.62
C VAL A 265 1.44 15.81 12.87
N PHE A 266 1.81 14.79 13.65
CA PHE A 266 1.13 14.50 14.91
C PHE A 266 1.30 15.63 15.93
N ALA A 267 2.47 16.27 15.98
CA ALA A 267 2.71 17.44 16.83
C ALA A 267 1.97 18.71 16.36
N THR A 268 1.65 18.83 15.06
CA THR A 268 0.88 19.98 14.55
C THR A 268 -0.60 19.96 14.93
N TYR A 269 -1.20 18.80 15.25
CA TYR A 269 -2.62 18.74 15.62
C TYR A 269 -2.96 19.52 16.90
N PRO A 270 -2.22 19.39 18.01
CA PRO A 270 -2.38 20.27 19.17
C PRO A 270 -2.20 21.75 18.82
N LEU A 271 -1.23 22.08 17.97
CA LEU A 271 -0.99 23.47 17.56
C LEU A 271 -2.18 24.05 16.79
N LEU A 272 -2.77 23.28 15.87
CA LEU A 272 -4.00 23.66 15.15
C LEU A 272 -5.15 23.92 16.11
N SER A 273 -5.37 23.01 17.06
CA SER A 273 -6.43 23.14 18.07
C SER A 273 -6.25 24.39 18.94
N ILE A 274 -5.03 24.65 19.42
CA ILE A 274 -4.73 25.83 20.24
C ILE A 274 -4.97 27.13 19.46
N LEU A 275 -4.51 27.20 18.21
CA LEU A 275 -4.70 28.39 17.37
C LEU A 275 -6.18 28.62 17.02
N ALA A 276 -6.91 27.55 16.67
CA ALA A 276 -8.34 27.62 16.38
C ALA A 276 -9.15 28.02 17.61
N CYS A 277 -8.81 27.51 18.80
CA CYS A 277 -9.46 27.87 20.05
C CYS A 277 -9.19 29.33 20.45
N ARG A 278 -7.96 29.84 20.24
CA ARG A 278 -7.61 31.24 20.53
C ARG A 278 -8.34 32.23 19.63
N ALA A 279 -8.48 31.91 18.35
CA ALA A 279 -9.17 32.78 17.39
C ALA A 279 -10.69 32.62 17.44
N GLY A 280 -11.19 31.43 17.81
CA GLY A 280 -12.62 31.08 17.74
C GLY A 280 -13.13 30.82 16.31
N HIS A 281 -12.26 30.95 15.30
CA HIS A 281 -12.51 30.65 13.90
C HIS A 281 -11.23 30.15 13.21
N VAL A 282 -11.36 29.66 11.98
CA VAL A 282 -10.21 29.30 11.14
C VAL A 282 -9.59 30.58 10.59
N ASP A 283 -8.54 31.06 11.27
CA ASP A 283 -7.78 32.24 10.88
C ASP A 283 -6.59 31.91 9.96
N ALA A 284 -5.94 32.91 9.38
CA ALA A 284 -4.80 32.74 8.47
C ALA A 284 -3.67 31.88 9.08
N ALA A 285 -3.41 32.01 10.38
CA ALA A 285 -2.43 31.17 11.08
C ALA A 285 -2.80 29.68 11.08
N VAL A 286 -4.08 29.36 11.26
CA VAL A 286 -4.58 27.96 11.21
C VAL A 286 -4.42 27.40 9.80
N ILE A 287 -4.73 28.22 8.78
CA ILE A 287 -4.56 27.84 7.37
C ILE A 287 -3.09 27.59 7.05
N MET A 288 -2.17 28.43 7.52
CA MET A 288 -0.72 28.22 7.30
C MET A 288 -0.23 26.89 7.91
N VAL A 289 -0.65 26.57 9.14
CA VAL A 289 -0.29 25.30 9.77
C VAL A 289 -0.91 24.13 9.03
N LEU A 290 -2.16 24.25 8.58
CA LEU A 290 -2.86 23.22 7.80
C LEU A 290 -2.18 22.96 6.45
N VAL A 291 -1.75 24.01 5.74
CA VAL A 291 -0.98 23.88 4.49
C VAL A 291 0.38 23.22 4.76
N CYS A 292 1.08 23.60 5.83
CA CYS A 292 2.34 22.99 6.22
C CYS A 292 2.18 21.48 6.56
N GLN A 293 1.12 21.14 7.30
CA GLN A 293 0.75 19.78 7.65
C GLN A 293 0.51 18.93 6.40
N LEU A 294 -0.31 19.42 5.45
CA LEU A 294 -0.65 18.70 4.22
C LEU A 294 0.54 18.60 3.25
N SER A 295 1.39 19.62 3.22
CA SER A 295 2.62 19.61 2.40
C SER A 295 3.59 18.53 2.90
N SER A 296 3.66 18.34 4.23
CA SER A 296 4.49 17.30 4.85
C SER A 296 4.02 15.89 4.50
N SER A 297 2.73 15.71 4.22
CA SER A 297 2.16 14.43 3.80
C SER A 297 2.71 13.94 2.46
N CYS A 298 3.22 14.82 1.62
CA CYS A 298 3.88 14.43 0.38
C CYS A 298 5.10 13.50 0.63
N MET A 299 5.88 13.79 1.68
CA MET A 299 7.03 12.96 2.04
C MET A 299 6.60 11.56 2.50
N MET A 300 5.40 11.45 3.08
CA MET A 300 4.83 10.18 3.54
C MET A 300 4.50 9.26 2.37
N TYR A 301 3.99 9.78 1.24
CA TYR A 301 3.69 8.95 0.08
C TYR A 301 4.93 8.29 -0.54
N PHE A 302 6.07 8.99 -0.57
CA PHE A 302 7.33 8.43 -1.08
C PHE A 302 7.88 7.30 -0.20
N SER A 303 7.52 7.28 1.09
CA SER A 303 7.97 6.25 2.01
C SER A 303 7.47 4.86 1.65
N PHE A 304 6.28 4.74 1.06
CA PHE A 304 5.77 3.43 0.61
C PHE A 304 6.62 2.84 -0.51
N ALA A 305 7.09 3.65 -1.46
CA ALA A 305 8.02 3.18 -2.49
C ALA A 305 9.35 2.72 -1.86
N ALA A 306 9.90 3.50 -0.93
CA ALA A 306 11.14 3.16 -0.25
C ALA A 306 11.02 1.86 0.57
N THR A 307 9.92 1.67 1.33
CA THR A 307 9.69 0.42 2.08
C THR A 307 9.56 -0.79 1.18
N MET A 308 8.87 -0.65 0.04
CA MET A 308 8.77 -1.76 -0.92
C MET A 308 10.15 -2.17 -1.45
N LEU A 309 11.00 -1.19 -1.76
CA LEU A 309 12.37 -1.46 -2.21
C LEU A 309 13.17 -2.22 -1.14
N PHE A 310 13.05 -1.84 0.13
CA PHE A 310 13.69 -2.59 1.24
C PHE A 310 13.14 -4.01 1.43
N ILE A 311 11.83 -4.21 1.28
CA ILE A 311 11.22 -5.55 1.40
C ILE A 311 11.77 -6.47 0.31
N MET A 312 11.91 -5.97 -0.91
CA MET A 312 12.41 -6.74 -2.04
C MET A 312 13.90 -7.01 -1.94
N ASP A 313 14.70 -6.02 -1.55
CA ASP A 313 16.13 -6.19 -1.29
C ASP A 313 16.42 -7.13 -0.11
N SER A 314 15.45 -7.32 0.80
CA SER A 314 15.57 -8.27 1.90
C SER A 314 15.23 -9.71 1.49
N ALA A 315 14.64 -9.94 0.32
CA ALA A 315 14.27 -11.27 -0.13
C ALA A 315 15.54 -12.13 -0.35
N PRO A 316 15.63 -13.34 0.24
CA PRO A 316 16.84 -14.16 0.11
C PRO A 316 17.17 -14.52 -1.34
N ASN A 317 16.16 -14.91 -2.12
CA ASN A 317 16.30 -15.41 -3.49
C ASN A 317 15.19 -14.80 -4.38
N ARG A 318 15.44 -14.70 -5.69
CA ARG A 318 14.41 -14.20 -6.66
C ARG A 318 13.13 -15.05 -6.65
N ARG A 319 13.23 -16.36 -6.41
CA ARG A 319 12.06 -17.28 -6.29
C ARG A 319 11.21 -17.05 -5.03
N SER A 320 11.76 -16.48 -3.96
CA SER A 320 11.01 -16.22 -2.70
C SER A 320 10.39 -14.82 -2.64
N LEU A 321 10.61 -14.00 -3.67
CA LEU A 321 10.19 -12.60 -3.75
C LEU A 321 8.66 -12.45 -3.71
N GLY A 322 7.94 -13.37 -4.36
CA GLY A 322 6.48 -13.47 -4.27
C GLY A 322 6.00 -13.74 -2.84
N SER A 323 6.62 -14.68 -2.14
CA SER A 323 6.26 -15.05 -0.76
C SER A 323 6.57 -13.94 0.24
N VAL A 324 7.74 -13.30 0.15
CA VAL A 324 8.13 -12.17 1.01
C VAL A 324 7.22 -10.96 0.78
N THR A 325 6.90 -10.67 -0.48
CA THR A 325 5.97 -9.58 -0.83
C THR A 325 4.56 -9.89 -0.32
N GLY A 326 4.07 -11.13 -0.47
CA GLY A 326 2.80 -11.58 0.08
C GLY A 326 2.74 -11.43 1.60
N LEU A 327 3.77 -11.89 2.30
CA LEU A 327 3.90 -11.75 3.76
C LEU A 327 3.87 -10.27 4.19
N SER A 328 4.60 -9.40 3.48
CA SER A 328 4.58 -7.97 3.75
C SER A 328 3.19 -7.36 3.57
N GLN A 329 2.45 -7.80 2.55
CA GLN A 329 1.10 -7.32 2.27
C GLN A 329 0.11 -7.79 3.35
N MET A 330 0.27 -9.02 3.86
CA MET A 330 -0.52 -9.53 4.99
C MET A 330 -0.29 -8.68 6.24
N VAL A 331 0.97 -8.50 6.64
CA VAL A 331 1.35 -7.66 7.80
C VAL A 331 0.80 -6.24 7.62
N GLY A 332 1.04 -5.63 6.46
CA GLY A 332 0.54 -4.29 6.17
C GLY A 332 -0.99 -4.20 6.24
N THR A 333 -1.73 -5.21 5.81
CA THR A 333 -3.21 -5.20 5.85
C THR A 333 -3.75 -5.31 7.26
N VAL A 334 -3.12 -6.13 8.12
CA VAL A 334 -3.48 -6.23 9.55
C VAL A 334 -3.35 -4.87 10.23
N PHE A 335 -2.20 -4.20 10.08
CA PHE A 335 -1.99 -2.89 10.70
C PHE A 335 -2.88 -1.80 10.08
N ARG A 336 -3.16 -1.85 8.77
CA ARG A 336 -4.12 -0.95 8.14
C ARG A 336 -5.55 -1.10 8.67
N GLY A 337 -5.94 -2.32 9.05
CA GLY A 337 -7.26 -2.59 9.64
C GLY A 337 -7.36 -2.11 11.10
N ILE A 338 -6.31 -2.30 11.88
CA ILE A 338 -6.30 -1.97 13.32
C ILE A 338 -6.12 -0.47 13.57
N ALA A 339 -5.29 0.21 12.77
CA ALA A 339 -4.88 1.59 13.03
C ALA A 339 -6.04 2.62 13.08
N PRO A 340 -7.03 2.62 12.16
CA PRO A 340 -8.14 3.57 12.22
C PRO A 340 -8.98 3.41 13.49
N SER A 341 -9.23 2.17 13.92
CA SER A 341 -9.95 1.87 15.15
C SER A 341 -9.19 2.37 16.37
N VAL A 342 -7.89 2.07 16.47
CA VAL A 342 -7.05 2.53 17.58
C VAL A 342 -6.98 4.06 17.62
N ALA A 343 -6.72 4.72 16.49
CA ALA A 343 -6.60 6.17 16.41
C ALA A 343 -7.93 6.88 16.75
N SER A 344 -9.05 6.38 16.21
CA SER A 344 -10.38 6.96 16.46
C SER A 344 -10.83 6.75 17.91
N SER A 345 -10.59 5.56 18.49
CA SER A 345 -10.90 5.28 19.89
C SER A 345 -10.03 6.10 20.84
N LEU A 346 -8.73 6.22 20.57
CA LEU A 346 -7.83 7.07 21.36
C LEU A 346 -8.26 8.53 21.29
N PHE A 347 -8.63 9.04 20.10
CA PHE A 347 -9.17 10.39 19.95
C PHE A 347 -10.44 10.59 20.78
N ALA A 348 -11.41 9.67 20.67
CA ALA A 348 -12.65 9.75 21.43
C ALA A 348 -12.42 9.72 22.96
N VAL A 349 -11.55 8.84 23.45
CA VAL A 349 -11.21 8.75 24.88
C VAL A 349 -10.49 10.02 25.35
N SER A 350 -9.55 10.51 24.55
CA SER A 350 -8.77 11.73 24.81
C SER A 350 -9.68 12.94 24.99
N VAL A 351 -10.61 13.15 24.06
CA VAL A 351 -11.58 14.26 24.10
C VAL A 351 -12.59 14.07 25.23
N LYS A 352 -13.17 12.86 25.41
CA LYS A 352 -14.21 12.60 26.42
C LYS A 352 -13.74 12.80 27.86
N HIS A 353 -12.54 12.34 28.18
CA HIS A 353 -11.99 12.45 29.54
C HIS A 353 -11.12 13.69 29.73
N ASN A 354 -10.96 14.52 28.69
CA ASN A 354 -10.10 15.70 28.67
C ASN A 354 -8.68 15.41 29.19
N ILE A 355 -8.15 14.23 28.83
CA ILE A 355 -6.83 13.79 29.31
C ILE A 355 -5.77 14.59 28.55
N VAL A 356 -4.94 15.34 29.30
CA VAL A 356 -3.96 16.28 28.75
C VAL A 356 -4.61 17.29 27.79
N GLY A 357 -5.75 17.87 28.17
CA GLY A 357 -6.43 18.87 27.34
C GLY A 357 -7.07 18.30 26.06
N GLY A 358 -7.28 16.99 25.98
CA GLY A 358 -7.77 16.31 24.78
C GLY A 358 -6.67 15.92 23.79
N TYR A 359 -5.39 16.12 24.12
CA TYR A 359 -4.25 15.91 23.22
C TYR A 359 -3.53 14.56 23.37
N LEU A 360 -3.97 13.68 24.28
CA LEU A 360 -3.33 12.39 24.56
C LEU A 360 -3.09 11.54 23.30
N VAL A 361 -4.08 11.49 22.39
CA VAL A 361 -3.98 10.72 21.14
C VAL A 361 -2.76 11.12 20.30
N TYR A 362 -2.48 12.43 20.23
CA TYR A 362 -1.38 12.95 19.41
C TYR A 362 -0.03 12.64 20.05
N ILE A 363 0.07 12.68 21.38
CA ILE A 363 1.28 12.32 22.12
C ILE A 363 1.59 10.84 21.91
N ILE A 364 0.59 9.95 22.06
CA ILE A 364 0.77 8.51 21.87
C ILE A 364 1.23 8.21 20.43
N LEU A 365 0.59 8.81 19.42
CA LEU A 365 0.96 8.60 18.01
C LEU A 365 2.33 9.21 17.68
N ALA A 366 2.71 10.33 18.29
CA ALA A 366 4.05 10.89 18.18
C ALA A 366 5.11 9.95 18.81
N CYS A 367 4.82 9.36 19.97
CA CYS A 367 5.70 8.35 20.60
C CYS A 367 5.83 7.10 19.73
N ILE A 368 4.74 6.61 19.13
CA ILE A 368 4.77 5.47 18.19
C ILE A 368 5.61 5.81 16.96
N SER A 369 5.45 7.02 16.40
CA SER A 369 6.22 7.50 15.25
C SER A 369 7.71 7.64 15.58
N TYR A 370 8.04 8.10 16.80
CA TYR A 370 9.42 8.16 17.27
C TYR A 370 10.02 6.76 17.45
N GLY A 371 9.25 5.80 18.01
CA GLY A 371 9.66 4.40 18.07
C GLY A 371 9.94 3.82 16.68
N ALA A 372 9.06 4.09 15.71
CA ALA A 372 9.23 3.67 14.33
C ALA A 372 10.46 4.33 13.65
N LEU A 373 10.76 5.59 13.98
CA LEU A 373 11.98 6.27 13.55
C LEU A 373 13.23 5.55 14.06
N ARG A 374 13.22 5.06 15.31
CA ARG A 374 14.34 4.26 15.85
C ARG A 374 14.44 2.90 15.14
N CYS A 375 13.32 2.24 14.84
CA CYS A 375 13.31 1.01 14.04
C CYS A 375 13.88 1.22 12.62
N THR A 376 13.72 2.40 12.05
CA THR A 376 14.30 2.76 10.74
C THR A 376 15.83 2.80 10.79
N LEU A 377 16.43 3.13 11.93
CA LEU A 377 17.89 3.16 12.07
C LEU A 377 18.51 1.76 11.96
N MET A 378 17.71 0.71 12.16
CA MET A 378 18.12 -0.69 12.00
C MET A 378 18.16 -1.14 10.54
N LEU A 379 17.59 -0.36 9.60
CA LEU A 379 17.68 -0.66 8.17
C LEU A 379 19.09 -0.36 7.64
N PRO A 380 19.59 -1.18 6.70
CA PRO A 380 20.92 -0.96 6.12
C PRO A 380 21.00 0.42 5.43
N PRO A 381 22.16 1.11 5.49
CA PRO A 381 22.34 2.44 4.90
C PRO A 381 22.14 2.50 3.38
N ARG A 382 22.43 1.39 2.71
CA ARG A 382 22.32 1.20 1.25
C ARG A 382 21.64 -0.13 0.99
N LEU A 383 20.98 -0.23 -0.16
CA LEU A 383 20.43 -1.49 -0.65
C LEU A 383 21.58 -2.41 -1.06
N SER A 384 21.39 -3.72 -0.93
CA SER A 384 22.42 -4.68 -1.34
C SER A 384 22.72 -4.61 -2.84
N SER A 385 21.71 -4.31 -3.66
CA SER A 385 21.86 -4.07 -5.11
C SER A 385 22.82 -2.92 -5.45
N ASP A 386 22.78 -1.84 -4.66
CA ASP A 386 23.62 -0.67 -4.87
C ASP A 386 25.08 -0.97 -4.48
N ALA A 387 25.27 -1.77 -3.42
CA ALA A 387 26.59 -2.19 -2.97
C ALA A 387 27.30 -3.09 -3.99
N GLU A 388 26.61 -4.09 -4.56
CA GLU A 388 27.19 -4.97 -5.59
C GLU A 388 27.56 -4.23 -6.88
N SER A 389 26.77 -3.22 -7.28
CA SER A 389 27.06 -2.42 -8.47
C SER A 389 28.32 -1.55 -8.32
N GLN A 390 28.59 -1.05 -7.11
CA GLN A 390 29.81 -0.30 -6.82
C GLN A 390 31.03 -1.21 -6.75
N ASP A 391 30.91 -2.39 -6.14
CA ASP A 391 32.02 -3.36 -6.07
C ASP A 391 32.44 -3.83 -7.47
N LYS A 392 31.47 -4.06 -8.36
CA LYS A 392 31.74 -4.34 -9.78
C LYS A 392 32.43 -3.17 -10.46
N ASN A 393 31.97 -1.93 -10.28
CA ASN A 393 32.63 -0.77 -10.88
C ASN A 393 34.03 -0.50 -10.32
N GLN A 394 34.30 -0.89 -9.07
CA GLN A 394 35.58 -0.69 -8.41
C GLN A 394 36.62 -1.74 -8.84
N CYS A 395 36.20 -2.95 -9.19
CA CYS A 395 37.03 -3.97 -9.86
C CYS A 395 37.42 -3.63 -11.31
N TYR A 396 36.82 -2.60 -11.93
CA TYR A 396 37.15 -2.15 -13.29
C TYR A 396 38.00 -0.88 -13.34
N ILE A 397 38.49 -0.39 -12.19
CA ILE A 397 39.45 0.72 -12.15
C ILE A 397 40.86 0.11 -12.05
N PRO A 398 41.67 0.12 -13.12
CA PRO A 398 43.03 -0.42 -13.11
C PRO A 398 43.99 0.37 -12.22
#